data_AF-A0A2D6F482-F1
#
_entry.id   AF-A0A2D6F482-F1
#
_cell.length_a   1.000
_cell.length_b   1.000
_cell.length_c   1.000
_cell.angle_alpha   90.00
_cell.angle_beta   90.00
_cell.angle_gamma   90.00
#
_symmetry.space_group_name_H-M   'P 1'
#
loop_
_entity.id
_entity.type
_entity.pdbx_description
1 polymer ?
#
loop_
_entity_poly.entity_id
_entity_poly.type
_entity_poly.pdbx_seq_one_letter_code
_entity_poly.pdbx_strand_id
1 'polypeptide(L)'
;MMESDQFTLDEANALVPWLAETFRKLELVRQEYVTLQERISDLAKRSGSDDETAQLAASAELLARQIEEAVEDILDRGIIVRDVAIGLVDFPSQREGREVYLCWIGGEERIDFWHETNRGFSHRERL
;
A
#
# COMPACT_ATOMS: atom_id res chain seq x y z
N MET A 1 -7.12 3.06 25.64
CA MET A 1 -5.80 2.43 25.73
C MET A 1 -5.66 1.66 24.44
N MET A 2 -4.76 2.05 23.54
CA MET A 2 -4.55 1.28 22.31
C MET A 2 -3.58 0.18 22.69
N GLU A 3 -4.10 -1.04 22.82
CA GLU A 3 -3.29 -2.25 22.96
C GLU A 3 -2.29 -2.27 21.80
N SER A 4 -1.01 -2.39 22.13
CA SER A 4 0.07 -2.40 21.15
C SER A 4 -0.06 -3.67 20.32
N ASP A 5 -0.78 -3.60 19.20
CA ASP A 5 -0.88 -4.66 18.19
C ASP A 5 0.50 -4.81 17.53
N GLN A 6 1.40 -5.48 18.24
CA GLN A 6 2.78 -5.71 17.84
C GLN A 6 2.86 -7.07 17.17
N PHE A 7 3.24 -7.06 15.90
CA PHE A 7 3.42 -8.26 15.11
C PHE A 7 4.73 -8.94 15.50
N THR A 8 4.69 -10.27 15.68
CA THR A 8 5.92 -11.06 15.62
C THR A 8 6.40 -11.19 14.17
N LEU A 9 7.68 -11.54 13.98
CA LEU A 9 8.22 -11.80 12.64
C LEU A 9 7.45 -12.92 11.91
N ASP A 10 6.98 -13.92 12.64
CA ASP A 10 6.19 -15.02 12.06
C ASP A 10 4.82 -14.55 11.60
N GLU A 11 4.11 -13.78 12.44
CA GLU A 11 2.80 -13.20 12.09
C GLU A 11 2.90 -12.23 10.91
N ALA A 12 3.92 -11.38 10.90
CA ALA A 12 4.15 -10.45 9.80
C ALA A 12 4.47 -11.20 8.49
N ASN A 13 5.30 -12.27 8.55
CA ASN A 13 5.56 -13.14 7.40
C ASN A 13 4.32 -13.90 6.92
N ALA A 14 3.41 -14.27 7.82
CA ALA A 14 2.14 -14.90 7.43
C ALA A 14 1.23 -13.95 6.63
N LEU A 15 1.37 -12.63 6.82
CA LEU A 15 0.63 -11.59 6.08
C LEU A 15 1.28 -11.19 4.75
N VAL A 16 2.58 -11.45 4.56
CA VAL A 16 3.30 -11.20 3.30
C VAL A 16 2.59 -11.73 2.05
N PRO A 17 2.14 -13.02 1.98
CA PRO A 17 1.47 -13.51 0.77
C PRO A 17 0.16 -12.77 0.47
N TRP A 18 -0.59 -12.40 1.50
CA TRP A 18 -1.80 -11.60 1.36
C TRP A 18 -1.48 -10.18 0.88
N LEU A 19 -0.50 -9.51 1.48
CA LEU A 19 -0.03 -8.18 1.05
C LEU A 19 0.49 -8.20 -0.39
N ALA A 20 1.27 -9.21 -0.76
CA ALA A 20 1.78 -9.37 -2.12
C ALA A 20 0.64 -9.45 -3.13
N GLU A 21 -0.44 -10.18 -2.82
CA GLU A 21 -1.62 -10.22 -3.67
C GLU A 21 -2.38 -8.89 -3.69
N THR A 22 -2.55 -8.24 -2.54
CA THR A 22 -3.23 -6.94 -2.42
C THR A 22 -2.48 -5.85 -3.20
N PHE A 23 -1.16 -5.75 -3.04
CA PHE A 23 -0.33 -4.79 -3.78
C PHE A 23 -0.31 -5.09 -5.28
N ARG A 24 -0.31 -6.35 -5.67
CA ARG A 24 -0.42 -6.73 -7.09
C ARG A 24 -1.76 -6.28 -7.69
N LYS A 25 -2.87 -6.44 -6.95
CA LYS A 25 -4.18 -5.93 -7.38
C LYS A 25 -4.19 -4.41 -7.44
N LEU A 26 -3.66 -3.74 -6.42
CA LEU A 26 -3.51 -2.29 -6.35
C LEU A 26 -2.70 -1.74 -7.54
N GLU A 27 -1.60 -2.41 -7.91
CA GLU A 27 -0.79 -2.01 -9.06
C GLU A 27 -1.60 -2.07 -10.37
N LEU A 28 -2.37 -3.13 -10.58
CA LEU A 28 -3.26 -3.27 -11.75
C LEU A 28 -4.32 -2.17 -11.78
N VAL A 29 -5.01 -1.94 -10.67
CA VAL A 29 -6.04 -0.90 -10.53
C VAL A 29 -5.43 0.49 -10.75
N ARG A 30 -4.22 0.75 -10.24
CA ARG A 30 -3.50 2.01 -10.45
C ARG A 30 -3.11 2.20 -11.91
N GLN A 31 -2.65 1.16 -12.59
CA GLN A 31 -2.34 1.22 -14.03
C GLN A 31 -3.60 1.56 -14.85
N GLU A 32 -4.74 0.93 -14.55
CA GLU A 32 -6.02 1.28 -15.17
C GLU A 32 -6.43 2.72 -14.86
N TYR A 33 -6.29 3.15 -13.61
CA TYR A 33 -6.62 4.52 -13.19
C TYR A 33 -5.78 5.56 -13.95
N VAL A 34 -4.46 5.36 -14.06
CA VAL A 34 -3.57 6.24 -14.84
C VAL A 34 -3.98 6.27 -16.30
N THR A 35 -4.26 5.10 -16.90
CA THR A 35 -4.70 5.00 -18.30
C THR A 35 -6.01 5.76 -18.53
N LEU A 36 -6.96 5.66 -17.61
CA LEU A 36 -8.23 6.40 -17.65
C LEU A 36 -8.03 7.91 -17.51
N GLN A 37 -7.19 8.34 -16.57
CA GLN A 37 -6.85 9.75 -16.36
C GLN A 37 -6.19 10.37 -17.59
N GLU A 38 -5.30 9.64 -18.27
CA GLU A 38 -4.70 10.08 -19.54
C GLU A 38 -5.77 10.23 -20.63
N ARG A 39 -6.71 9.29 -20.72
CA ARG A 39 -7.84 9.34 -21.66
C ARG A 39 -8.76 10.53 -21.41
N ILE A 40 -9.11 10.79 -20.15
CA ILE A 40 -9.90 11.96 -19.73
C ILE A 40 -9.17 13.24 -20.13
N SER A 41 -7.86 13.32 -19.84
CA SER A 41 -7.05 14.49 -20.17
C SER A 41 -6.93 14.73 -21.69
N ASP A 42 -6.85 13.67 -22.49
CA ASP A 42 -6.81 13.77 -23.96
C ASP A 42 -8.16 14.22 -24.54
N LEU A 43 -9.27 13.67 -24.03
CA LEU A 43 -10.63 14.08 -24.42
C LEU A 43 -10.94 15.52 -24.04
N ALA A 44 -10.54 15.95 -22.84
CA ALA A 44 -10.70 17.33 -22.40
C ALA A 44 -9.99 18.33 -23.33
N LYS A 45 -8.82 17.96 -23.88
CA LYS A 45 -8.07 18.78 -24.85
C LYS A 45 -8.73 18.82 -26.24
N ARG A 46 -9.51 17.81 -26.61
CA ARG A 46 -10.15 17.68 -27.93
C ARG A 46 -11.58 18.25 -27.97
N SER A 47 -12.06 18.87 -26.90
CA SER A 47 -13.50 19.18 -26.71
C SER A 47 -14.36 17.92 -26.86
N GLY A 48 -13.99 16.85 -26.17
CA GLY A 48 -14.83 15.65 -26.03
C GLY A 48 -16.21 15.99 -25.44
N SER A 49 -17.20 15.13 -25.69
CA SER A 49 -18.54 15.34 -25.15
C SER A 49 -18.52 15.24 -23.62
N ASP A 50 -19.29 16.11 -22.94
CA ASP A 50 -19.37 16.18 -21.47
C ASP A 50 -19.76 14.81 -20.87
N ASP A 51 -20.68 14.09 -21.51
CA ASP A 51 -21.12 12.74 -21.12
C ASP A 51 -19.99 11.69 -21.11
N GLU A 52 -19.11 11.68 -22.12
CA GLU A 52 -18.02 10.69 -22.22
C GLU A 52 -16.95 10.95 -21.15
N THR A 53 -16.67 12.24 -20.89
CA THR A 53 -15.75 12.66 -19.83
C THR A 53 -16.31 12.30 -18.45
N ALA A 54 -17.61 12.50 -18.22
CA ALA A 54 -18.28 12.15 -16.97
C ALA A 54 -18.27 10.63 -16.69
N GLN A 55 -18.50 9.79 -17.72
CA GLN A 55 -18.44 8.34 -17.58
C GLN A 55 -17.04 7.83 -17.22
N LEU A 56 -16.01 8.38 -17.85
CA LEU A 56 -14.63 8.04 -17.54
C LEU A 56 -14.22 8.53 -16.15
N ALA A 57 -14.65 9.73 -15.75
CA ALA A 57 -14.42 10.24 -14.41
C ALA A 57 -15.08 9.36 -13.34
N ALA A 58 -16.31 8.90 -13.56
CA ALA A 58 -16.99 7.96 -12.66
C ALA A 58 -16.24 6.62 -12.56
N SER A 59 -15.73 6.11 -13.68
CA SER A 59 -14.89 4.90 -13.69
C SER A 59 -13.59 5.10 -12.89
N ALA A 60 -12.95 6.25 -13.04
CA ALA A 60 -11.75 6.60 -12.28
C ALA A 60 -12.04 6.72 -10.78
N GLU A 61 -13.18 7.30 -10.39
CA GLU A 61 -13.62 7.37 -8.99
C GLU A 61 -13.86 5.98 -8.38
N LEU A 62 -14.45 5.05 -9.14
CA LEU A 62 -14.63 3.66 -8.69
C LEU A 62 -13.30 2.93 -8.48
N LEU A 63 -12.30 3.17 -9.33
CA LEU A 63 -10.96 2.58 -9.14
C LEU A 63 -10.24 3.23 -7.96
N ALA A 64 -10.39 4.55 -7.75
CA ALA A 64 -9.84 5.23 -6.59
C ALA A 64 -10.41 4.65 -5.29
N ARG A 65 -11.73 4.43 -5.22
CA ARG A 65 -12.36 3.77 -4.06
C ARG A 65 -11.81 2.38 -3.80
N GLN A 66 -11.63 1.56 -4.83
CA GLN A 66 -11.02 0.23 -4.66
C GLN A 66 -9.59 0.29 -4.10
N ILE A 67 -8.82 1.32 -4.50
CA ILE A 67 -7.49 1.56 -3.94
C ILE A 67 -7.60 1.94 -2.45
N GLU A 68 -8.51 2.86 -2.13
CA GLU A 68 -8.75 3.32 -0.76
C GLU A 68 -9.19 2.16 0.15
N GLU A 69 -10.15 1.33 -0.28
CA GLU A 69 -10.63 0.16 0.45
C GLU A 69 -9.50 -0.86 0.70
N ALA A 70 -8.65 -1.12 -0.32
CA ALA A 70 -7.53 -2.04 -0.16
C ALA A 70 -6.48 -1.51 0.83
N VAL A 71 -6.24 -0.19 0.85
CA VAL A 71 -5.34 0.44 1.83
C VAL A 71 -5.96 0.43 3.22
N GLU A 72 -7.27 0.65 3.32
CA GLU A 72 -7.99 0.60 4.59
C GLU A 72 -7.94 -0.81 5.22
N ASP A 73 -8.08 -1.88 4.44
CA ASP A 73 -7.92 -3.26 4.95
C ASP A 73 -6.51 -3.52 5.51
N ILE A 74 -5.48 -2.90 4.92
CA ILE A 74 -4.11 -2.99 5.43
C ILE A 74 -3.97 -2.22 6.75
N LEU A 75 -4.53 -1.01 6.82
CA LEU A 75 -4.48 -0.16 8.02
C LEU A 75 -5.29 -0.76 9.19
N ASP A 76 -6.45 -1.38 8.90
CA ASP A 76 -7.30 -2.05 9.90
C ASP A 76 -6.58 -3.22 10.58
N ARG A 77 -5.69 -3.89 9.83
CA ARG A 77 -4.78 -4.92 10.35
C ARG A 77 -3.61 -4.35 11.14
N GLY A 78 -3.55 -3.06 11.43
CA GLY A 78 -2.44 -2.45 12.18
C GLY A 78 -1.13 -2.31 11.39
N ILE A 79 -1.16 -2.51 10.07
CA ILE A 79 0.01 -2.40 9.19
C ILE A 79 0.13 -0.97 8.70
N ILE A 80 1.33 -0.40 8.78
CA ILE A 80 1.58 0.99 8.38
C ILE A 80 2.04 1.01 6.92
N VAL A 81 1.19 1.53 6.03
CA VAL A 81 1.55 1.71 4.63
C VAL A 81 2.45 2.94 4.47
N ARG A 82 3.69 2.75 3.97
CA ARG A 82 4.65 3.84 3.74
C ARG A 82 4.65 4.30 2.31
N ASP A 83 4.64 3.37 1.36
CA ASP A 83 4.66 3.67 -0.06
C ASP A 83 3.89 2.62 -0.85
N VAL A 84 2.72 2.99 -1.37
CA VAL A 84 1.87 2.09 -2.17
C VAL A 84 2.50 1.80 -3.54
N ALA A 85 3.33 2.69 -4.08
CA ALA A 85 3.89 2.55 -5.42
C ALA A 85 4.92 1.42 -5.51
N ILE A 86 5.70 1.21 -4.45
CA ILE A 86 6.67 0.10 -4.35
C ILE A 86 6.22 -1.02 -3.40
N GLY A 87 5.01 -0.91 -2.83
CA GLY A 87 4.50 -1.87 -1.84
C GLY A 87 5.29 -1.87 -0.53
N LEU A 88 5.77 -0.70 -0.09
CA LEU A 88 6.50 -0.56 1.16
C LEU A 88 5.52 -0.43 2.34
N VAL A 89 5.63 -1.35 3.28
CA VAL A 89 4.85 -1.34 4.53
C VAL A 89 5.75 -1.63 5.73
N ASP A 90 5.36 -1.05 6.86
CA ASP A 90 5.99 -1.25 8.16
C ASP A 90 5.02 -1.96 9.10
N PHE A 91 5.47 -3.04 9.72
CA PHE A 91 4.73 -3.73 10.77
C PHE A 91 5.26 -3.29 12.13
N PRO A 92 4.42 -2.70 13.01
CA PRO A 92 4.82 -2.44 14.38
C PRO A 92 5.16 -3.76 15.07
N SER A 93 6.33 -3.85 15.70
CA SER A 93 6.82 -5.06 16.34
C SER A 93 7.65 -4.71 17.58
N GLN A 94 7.96 -5.71 18.40
CA GLN A 94 8.86 -5.56 19.53
C GLN A 94 10.00 -6.57 19.48
N ARG A 95 11.22 -6.07 19.53
CA ARG A 95 12.43 -6.89 19.58
C ARG A 95 13.21 -6.54 20.85
N GLU A 96 13.45 -7.54 21.70
CA GLU A 96 14.23 -7.40 22.94
C GLU A 96 13.73 -6.26 23.86
N GLY A 97 12.41 -6.07 23.94
CA GLY A 97 11.79 -5.02 24.75
C GLY A 97 11.76 -3.63 24.10
N ARG A 98 12.26 -3.49 22.86
CA ARG A 98 12.26 -2.24 22.09
C ARG A 98 11.22 -2.27 20.98
N GLU A 99 10.53 -1.16 20.79
CA GLU A 99 9.61 -0.98 19.66
C GLU A 99 10.42 -0.81 18.37
N VAL A 100 10.09 -1.63 17.38
CA VAL A 100 10.73 -1.66 16.07
C VAL A 100 9.68 -1.77 14.98
N TYR A 101 10.04 -1.43 13.75
CA TYR A 101 9.23 -1.66 12.57
C TYR A 101 9.89 -2.72 11.70
N LEU A 102 9.14 -3.77 11.37
CA LEU A 102 9.55 -4.73 10.36
C LEU A 102 9.17 -4.17 9.00
N CYS A 103 10.14 -4.00 8.11
CA CYS A 103 9.94 -3.35 6.82
C CYS A 103 9.85 -4.40 5.72
N TRP A 104 8.75 -4.39 4.98
CA TRP A 104 8.56 -5.26 3.82
C TRP A 104 8.36 -4.43 2.55
N ILE A 105 8.95 -4.90 1.45
CA ILE A 105 8.83 -4.27 0.13
C ILE A 105 8.12 -5.24 -0.82
N GLY A 106 7.21 -4.69 -1.62
CA GLY A 106 6.50 -5.41 -2.66
C GLY A 106 7.44 -6.16 -3.59
N GLY A 107 7.31 -7.49 -3.62
CA GLY A 107 8.15 -8.39 -4.40
C GLY A 107 9.10 -9.25 -3.58
N GLU A 108 9.25 -8.99 -2.27
CA GLU A 108 9.97 -9.89 -1.36
C GLU A 108 9.05 -11.01 -0.85
N GLU A 109 9.55 -12.26 -0.81
CA GLU A 109 8.80 -13.43 -0.30
C GLU A 109 8.65 -13.44 1.23
N ARG A 110 9.48 -12.67 1.93
CA ARG A 110 9.52 -12.62 3.39
C ARG A 110 10.07 -11.27 3.86
N ILE A 111 9.84 -10.94 5.11
CA ILE A 111 10.43 -9.78 5.75
C ILE A 111 11.87 -10.10 6.16
N ASP A 112 12.84 -9.37 5.62
CA ASP A 112 14.29 -9.55 5.90
C ASP A 112 14.90 -8.31 6.60
N PHE A 113 14.16 -7.21 6.70
CA PHE A 113 14.65 -5.94 7.23
C PHE A 113 13.76 -5.42 8.36
N TRP A 114 14.39 -4.74 9.32
CA TRP A 114 13.70 -4.00 10.37
C TRP A 114 14.44 -2.69 10.66
N HIS A 115 13.77 -1.74 11.30
CA HIS A 115 14.38 -0.50 11.77
C HIS A 115 13.75 -0.02 13.09
N GLU A 116 14.49 0.76 13.88
CA GLU A 116 13.97 1.33 15.13
C GLU A 116 12.89 2.40 14.84
N THR A 117 11.92 2.58 15.73
CA THR A 117 10.89 3.64 15.58
C THR A 117 11.48 5.06 15.64
N ASN A 118 12.62 5.22 16.31
CA ASN A 118 13.31 6.50 16.52
C ASN A 118 14.34 6.83 15.43
N ARG A 119 14.80 5.83 14.67
CA ARG A 119 15.74 5.99 13.56
C ARG A 119 15.02 5.64 12.28
N GLY A 120 14.69 6.64 11.48
CA GLY A 120 13.97 6.44 10.21
C GLY A 120 14.64 5.40 9.29
N PHE A 121 13.90 4.97 8.26
CA PHE A 121 14.22 3.91 7.29
C PHE A 121 15.69 3.82 6.81
N SER A 122 16.45 4.91 6.82
CA SER A 122 17.88 4.93 6.50
C SER A 122 18.76 4.02 7.40
N HIS A 123 18.28 3.61 8.58
CA HIS A 123 18.93 2.62 9.45
C HIS A 123 18.18 1.28 9.45
N ARG A 124 17.94 0.71 8.27
CA ARG A 124 17.46 -0.67 8.17
C ARG A 124 18.58 -1.65 8.53
N GLU A 125 18.32 -2.52 9.50
CA GLU A 125 19.15 -3.65 9.85
C GLU A 125 18.52 -4.94 9.29
N ARG A 126 19.35 -5.89 8.87
CA ARG A 126 18.88 -7.22 8.48
C ARG A 126 18.48 -8.01 9.72
N LEU A 127 17.40 -8.78 9.60
CA LEU A 127 16.82 -9.60 10.67
C LEU A 127 17.72 -10.73 11.17
#